data_AF-A0A7Y7NXL5-F1
#
_entry.id   AF-A0A7Y7NXL5-F1
#
_cell.length_a   1.000
_cell.length_b   1.000
_cell.length_c   1.000
_cell.angle_alpha   90.00
_cell.angle_beta   90.00
_cell.angle_gamma   90.00
#
_symmetry.space_group_name_H-M   'P 1'
#
loop_
_entity.id
_entity.type
_entity.pdbx_description
1 polymer ?
#
loop_
_entity_poly.entity_id
_entity_poly.type
_entity_poly.pdbx_seq_one_letter_code
_entity_poly.pdbx_strand_id
1 'polypeptide(L)'
;MNANTKYTDLKGRVSADISDFIGNDNNLQDILEDYNLEKEKYKVIGININGVSEIEISLICIDKSKSTKENDYLVELKIERGAITILEDYFKKLRIILFEDSKYLESEIICTESINITNN
;
A
#
# COMPACT_ATOMS: atom_id res chain seq x y z
N MET A 1 19.85 26.66 -24.29
CA MET A 1 19.82 26.49 -22.84
C MET A 1 20.01 25.02 -22.54
N ASN A 2 21.18 24.61 -22.04
CA ASN A 2 21.37 23.23 -21.55
C ASN A 2 20.74 23.15 -20.17
N ALA A 3 19.48 22.70 -20.10
CA ALA A 3 18.83 22.46 -18.83
C ALA A 3 19.51 21.24 -18.18
N ASN A 4 20.40 21.50 -17.22
CA ASN A 4 20.83 20.50 -16.25
C ASN A 4 19.62 20.20 -15.36
N THR A 5 18.79 19.23 -15.76
CA THR A 5 17.77 18.66 -14.88
C THR A 5 18.49 17.91 -13.76
N LYS A 6 18.60 18.53 -12.59
CA LYS A 6 19.02 17.82 -11.38
C LYS A 6 17.88 16.87 -11.03
N TYR A 7 18.13 15.58 -11.13
CA TYR A 7 17.24 14.56 -10.56
C TYR A 7 17.35 14.66 -9.04
N THR A 8 16.49 15.46 -8.41
CA THR A 8 16.41 15.67 -6.96
C THR A 8 15.38 14.77 -6.30
N ASP A 9 14.97 13.70 -6.97
CA ASP A 9 13.93 12.81 -6.47
C ASP A 9 14.46 11.99 -5.29
N LEU A 10 13.73 12.00 -4.18
CA LEU A 10 13.95 11.07 -3.08
C LEU A 10 13.61 9.66 -3.54
N LYS A 11 14.38 8.68 -3.06
CA LYS A 11 14.18 7.27 -3.38
C LYS A 11 13.66 6.55 -2.14
N GLY A 12 12.62 5.74 -2.31
CA GLY A 12 11.89 5.17 -1.18
C GLY A 12 12.00 3.65 -1.07
N ARG A 13 11.80 3.15 0.16
CA ARG A 13 11.44 1.75 0.43
C ARG A 13 10.16 1.72 1.23
N VAL A 14 9.29 0.80 0.85
CA VAL A 14 8.10 0.42 1.62
C VAL A 14 8.29 -1.03 2.04
N SER A 15 8.15 -1.28 3.34
CA SER A 15 8.11 -2.63 3.90
C SER A 15 6.89 -2.74 4.79
N ALA A 16 6.13 -3.80 4.62
CA ALA A 16 4.95 -4.06 5.41
C ALA A 16 4.99 -5.47 6.00
N ASP A 17 4.60 -5.61 7.27
CA ASP A 17 4.31 -6.89 7.90
C ASP A 17 2.80 -7.04 7.97
N ILE A 18 2.31 -8.12 7.37
CA ILE A 18 0.88 -8.35 7.17
C ILE A 18 0.29 -8.95 8.45
N SER A 19 -0.93 -8.54 8.81
CA SER A 19 -1.59 -9.07 9.99
C SER A 19 -1.88 -10.56 9.88
N ASP A 20 -1.90 -11.26 11.02
CA ASP A 20 -2.28 -12.68 11.07
C ASP A 20 -3.76 -12.89 10.71
N PHE A 21 -4.54 -11.81 10.66
CA PHE A 21 -5.96 -11.81 10.32
C PHE A 21 -6.23 -12.08 8.84
N ILE A 22 -5.26 -11.87 7.94
CA ILE A 22 -5.38 -12.23 6.51
C ILE A 22 -5.39 -13.77 6.30
N GLY A 23 -5.30 -14.55 7.38
CA GLY A 23 -5.38 -16.00 7.34
C GLY A 23 -4.13 -16.62 6.73
N ASN A 24 -3.95 -17.92 6.97
CA ASN A 24 -2.74 -18.67 6.59
C ASN A 24 -2.42 -18.70 5.08
N ASP A 25 -3.27 -18.10 4.24
CA ASP A 25 -3.21 -18.20 2.77
C ASP A 25 -2.77 -16.90 2.06
N ASN A 26 -2.42 -15.83 2.80
CA ASN A 26 -2.05 -14.51 2.23
C ASN A 26 -3.10 -13.96 1.26
N ASN A 27 -4.39 -14.10 1.59
CA ASN A 27 -5.47 -13.81 0.67
C ASN A 27 -6.12 -12.45 0.93
N LEU A 28 -5.82 -11.46 0.07
CA LEU A 28 -6.46 -10.14 0.12
C LEU A 28 -7.96 -10.17 -0.20
N GLN A 29 -8.50 -11.28 -0.69
CA GLN A 29 -9.90 -11.39 -1.10
C GLN A 29 -10.88 -11.24 0.08
N ASP A 30 -10.44 -11.55 1.30
CA ASP A 30 -11.31 -11.52 2.49
C ASP A 30 -11.74 -10.10 2.87
N ILE A 31 -10.98 -9.09 2.42
CA ILE A 31 -11.40 -7.69 2.57
C ILE A 31 -12.75 -7.41 1.92
N LEU A 32 -13.11 -8.13 0.85
CA LEU A 32 -14.42 -7.93 0.23
C LEU A 32 -15.57 -8.30 1.16
N GLU A 33 -15.39 -9.30 2.03
CA GLU A 33 -16.42 -9.68 3.02
C GLU A 33 -16.61 -8.58 4.08
N ASP A 34 -15.53 -7.99 4.57
CA ASP A 34 -15.59 -6.88 5.54
C ASP A 34 -16.38 -5.66 5.01
N TYR A 35 -16.42 -5.51 3.68
CA TYR A 35 -17.11 -4.43 2.98
C TYR A 35 -18.43 -4.83 2.30
N ASN A 36 -18.93 -6.05 2.54
CA ASN A 36 -20.12 -6.60 1.87
C ASN A 36 -20.04 -6.50 0.32
N LEU A 37 -18.85 -6.65 -0.23
CA LEU A 37 -18.60 -6.67 -1.67
C LEU A 37 -18.68 -8.10 -2.22
N GLU A 38 -19.23 -8.25 -3.41
CA GLU A 38 -19.42 -9.55 -4.05
C GLU A 38 -18.08 -10.18 -4.48
N LYS A 39 -17.58 -11.18 -3.71
CA LYS A 39 -16.39 -11.98 -4.04
C LYS A 39 -16.48 -12.70 -5.40
N GLU A 40 -17.70 -13.01 -5.84
CA GLU A 40 -17.96 -13.62 -7.15
C GLU A 40 -17.78 -12.65 -8.31
N LYS A 41 -17.96 -11.34 -8.07
CA LYS A 41 -17.82 -10.30 -9.10
C LYS A 41 -16.42 -9.73 -9.13
N TYR A 42 -15.81 -9.50 -7.98
CA TYR A 42 -14.51 -8.85 -7.88
C TYR A 42 -13.42 -9.83 -7.45
N LYS A 43 -12.24 -9.73 -8.05
CA LYS A 43 -11.01 -10.37 -7.55
C LYS A 43 -10.05 -9.27 -7.13
N VAL A 44 -9.71 -9.19 -5.84
CA VAL A 44 -8.72 -8.26 -5.32
C VAL A 44 -7.33 -8.67 -5.77
N ILE A 45 -6.57 -7.73 -6.32
CA ILE A 45 -5.18 -7.94 -6.76
C ILE A 45 -4.20 -6.96 -6.13
N GLY A 46 -4.69 -5.97 -5.39
CA GLY A 46 -3.85 -5.03 -4.66
C GLY A 46 -4.63 -4.08 -3.77
N ILE A 47 -3.90 -3.41 -2.90
CA ILE A 47 -4.39 -2.30 -2.07
C ILE A 47 -3.59 -1.05 -2.50
N ASN A 48 -4.29 0.05 -2.71
CA ASN A 48 -3.70 1.36 -2.93
C ASN A 48 -3.93 2.21 -1.66
N ILE A 49 -2.85 2.80 -1.17
CA ILE A 49 -2.84 3.69 -0.01
C ILE A 49 -2.21 4.99 -0.47
N ASN A 50 -2.93 6.10 -0.37
CA ASN A 50 -2.45 7.41 -0.77
C ASN A 50 -2.72 8.43 0.36
N GLY A 51 -1.99 9.56 0.33
CA GLY A 51 -2.22 10.68 1.25
C GLY A 51 -1.32 10.72 2.50
N VAL A 52 -1.23 11.91 3.10
CA VAL A 52 -0.43 12.19 4.32
C VAL A 52 -1.30 12.83 5.40
N SER A 53 -2.04 13.89 5.06
CA SER A 53 -3.01 14.53 5.96
C SER A 53 -4.37 13.81 5.96
N GLU A 54 -4.77 13.30 4.80
CA GLU A 54 -6.00 12.55 4.58
C GLU A 54 -5.60 11.28 3.85
N ILE A 55 -5.55 10.17 4.59
CA ILE A 55 -5.19 8.88 4.01
C ILE A 55 -6.42 8.33 3.27
N GLU A 56 -6.30 8.06 1.97
CA GLU A 56 -7.31 7.30 1.24
C GLU A 56 -6.82 5.87 1.00
N ILE A 57 -7.76 4.92 1.07
CA ILE A 57 -7.50 3.52 0.77
C ILE A 57 -8.51 3.04 -0.25
N SER A 58 -8.00 2.33 -1.24
CA SER A 58 -8.81 1.69 -2.26
C SER A 58 -8.28 0.29 -2.58
N LEU A 59 -9.18 -0.54 -3.09
CA LEU A 59 -8.84 -1.87 -3.60
C LEU A 59 -8.68 -1.81 -5.09
N ILE A 60 -7.60 -2.40 -5.59
CA ILE A 60 -7.42 -2.68 -7.01
C ILE A 60 -7.99 -4.06 -7.26
N CYS A 61 -9.06 -4.12 -8.06
CA CYS A 61 -9.79 -5.35 -8.32
C CYS A 61 -9.93 -5.60 -9.83
N ILE A 62 -10.05 -6.87 -10.20
CA ILE A 62 -10.55 -7.30 -11.51
C ILE A 62 -12.07 -7.47 -11.38
N ASP A 63 -12.85 -6.75 -12.20
CA ASP A 63 -14.29 -6.96 -12.34
C ASP A 63 -14.53 -8.11 -13.33
N LYS A 64 -14.79 -9.31 -12.79
CA LYS A 64 -15.02 -10.54 -13.56
C LYS A 64 -16.24 -10.44 -14.47
N SER A 65 -17.22 -9.58 -14.14
CA SER A 65 -18.43 -9.40 -14.94
C SER A 65 -18.19 -8.62 -16.23
N LYS A 66 -17.13 -7.80 -16.27
CA LYS A 66 -16.73 -6.98 -17.41
C LYS A 66 -15.47 -7.49 -18.11
N SER A 67 -14.74 -8.39 -17.44
CA SER A 67 -13.52 -9.00 -17.98
C SER A 67 -13.85 -9.99 -19.08
N THR A 68 -12.91 -10.13 -20.02
CA THR A 68 -12.97 -11.13 -21.08
C THR A 68 -11.86 -12.17 -20.86
N LYS A 69 -11.83 -13.24 -21.66
CA LYS A 69 -10.75 -14.24 -21.56
C LYS A 69 -9.36 -13.68 -21.87
N GLU A 70 -9.29 -12.57 -22.61
CA GLU A 70 -8.04 -12.00 -23.11
C GLU A 70 -7.65 -10.70 -22.40
N ASN A 71 -8.59 -10.07 -21.69
CA ASN A 71 -8.36 -8.78 -21.06
C ASN A 71 -9.13 -8.64 -19.74
N ASP A 72 -8.38 -8.35 -18.68
CA ASP A 72 -8.91 -8.06 -17.35
C ASP A 72 -9.44 -6.61 -17.30
N TYR A 73 -10.65 -6.44 -16.76
CA TYR A 73 -11.22 -5.11 -16.51
C TYR A 73 -10.86 -4.68 -15.08
N LEU A 74 -9.86 -3.81 -14.96
CA LEU A 74 -9.42 -3.28 -13.68
C LEU A 74 -10.35 -2.16 -13.17
N VAL A 75 -10.72 -2.25 -11.91
CA VAL A 75 -11.47 -1.22 -11.18
C VAL A 75 -10.77 -0.88 -9.87
N GLU A 76 -10.90 0.38 -9.47
CA GLU A 76 -10.50 0.85 -8.16
C GLU A 76 -11.76 1.06 -7.32
N LEU A 77 -11.87 0.32 -6.21
CA LEU A 77 -12.96 0.45 -5.25
C LEU A 77 -12.48 1.30 -4.09
N LYS A 78 -12.94 2.54 -4.01
CA LYS A 78 -12.65 3.44 -2.89
C LYS A 78 -13.40 2.99 -1.64
N ILE A 79 -12.70 2.94 -0.51
CA ILE A 79 -13.30 2.59 0.78
C ILE A 79 -13.50 3.86 1.60
N GLU A 80 -14.75 4.16 1.94
CA GLU A 80 -15.11 5.38 2.70
C GLU A 80 -14.99 5.25 4.22
N ARG A 81 -14.80 4.03 4.75
CA ARG A 81 -14.54 3.84 6.20
C ARG A 81 -13.15 4.36 6.57
N GLY A 82 -12.98 4.70 7.86
CA GLY A 82 -11.75 5.26 8.41
C GLY A 82 -10.52 4.45 7.97
N ALA A 83 -9.74 5.01 7.04
CA ALA A 83 -8.60 4.37 6.42
C ALA A 83 -7.61 3.77 7.43
N ILE A 84 -7.48 4.40 8.60
CA ILE A 84 -6.63 3.95 9.70
C ILE A 84 -7.02 2.55 10.18
N THR A 85 -8.30 2.24 10.30
CA THR A 85 -8.76 0.92 10.76
C THR A 85 -8.36 -0.19 9.79
N ILE A 86 -8.40 0.09 8.49
CA ILE A 86 -7.93 -0.86 7.46
C ILE A 86 -6.43 -1.07 7.60
N LEU A 87 -5.66 -0.01 7.85
CA LEU A 87 -4.22 -0.18 8.03
C LEU A 87 -3.91 -1.02 9.27
N GLU A 88 -4.64 -0.83 10.35
CA GLU A 88 -4.49 -1.59 11.60
C GLU A 88 -4.89 -3.07 11.43
N ASP A 89 -5.99 -3.32 10.73
CA ASP A 89 -6.51 -4.67 10.49
C ASP A 89 -5.59 -5.49 9.58
N TYR A 90 -4.94 -4.84 8.61
CA TYR A 90 -4.18 -5.52 7.54
C TYR A 90 -2.67 -5.46 7.73
N PHE A 91 -2.13 -4.49 8.48
CA PHE A 91 -0.71 -4.35 8.71
C PHE A 91 -0.37 -4.33 10.20
N LYS A 92 0.39 -5.33 10.66
CA LYS A 92 1.09 -5.24 11.96
C LYS A 92 2.10 -4.11 11.98
N LYS A 93 2.71 -3.86 10.82
CA LYS A 93 3.73 -2.82 10.65
C LYS A 93 3.69 -2.32 9.22
N LEU A 94 3.63 -1.00 9.05
CA LEU A 94 3.90 -0.32 7.79
C LEU A 94 5.08 0.62 8.01
N ARG A 95 6.15 0.46 7.23
CA ARG A 95 7.32 1.33 7.29
C ARG A 95 7.61 1.89 5.91
N ILE A 96 7.62 3.21 5.82
CA ILE A 96 8.02 3.98 4.66
C ILE A 96 9.31 4.70 5.02
N ILE A 97 10.34 4.56 4.20
CA ILE A 97 11.64 5.25 4.38
C ILE A 97 12.00 5.93 3.08
N LEU A 98 12.47 7.17 3.17
CA LEU A 98 12.97 7.94 2.03
C LEU A 98 14.46 8.21 2.21
N PHE A 99 15.21 8.10 1.12
CA PHE A 99 16.64 8.37 1.04
C PHE A 99 16.90 9.40 -0.04
N GLU A 100 17.85 10.29 0.21
CA GLU A 100 18.41 11.16 -0.83
C GLU A 100 19.34 10.39 -1.78
N ASP A 101 20.02 9.36 -1.27
CA ASP A 101 21.03 8.59 -2.01
C ASP A 101 20.58 7.13 -2.21
N SER A 102 20.59 6.69 -3.47
CA SER A 102 20.25 5.31 -3.86
C SER A 102 21.10 4.24 -3.23
N LYS A 103 22.32 4.53 -2.77
CA LYS A 103 23.19 3.51 -2.18
C LYS A 103 22.58 2.80 -0.96
N TYR A 104 21.54 3.41 -0.38
CA TYR A 104 20.80 2.90 0.76
C TYR A 104 19.54 2.08 0.38
N LEU A 105 19.24 1.90 -0.91
CA LEU A 105 18.08 1.13 -1.36
C LEU A 105 18.28 -0.40 -1.22
N GLU A 106 19.46 -0.88 -1.57
CA GLU A 106 19.73 -2.33 -1.70
C GLU A 106 20.16 -2.99 -0.37
N SER A 107 20.50 -2.21 0.66
CA SER A 107 20.96 -2.72 1.96
C SER A 107 19.86 -2.68 3.01
N GLU A 108 19.75 -3.71 3.86
CA GLU A 108 18.94 -3.61 5.07
C GLU A 108 19.54 -2.53 5.98
N ILE A 109 18.81 -1.42 6.16
CA ILE A 109 19.30 -0.33 6.99
C ILE A 109 18.94 -0.61 8.43
N ILE A 110 19.99 -0.89 9.20
CA ILE A 110 19.95 -0.99 10.65
C ILE A 110 20.57 0.30 11.18
N CYS A 111 19.74 1.18 11.76
CA CYS A 111 20.23 2.36 12.45
C CYS A 111 20.94 1.91 13.73
N THR A 112 22.15 2.43 13.98
CA THR A 112 22.93 2.09 15.18
C THR A 112 22.26 2.58 16.47
N GLU A 113 21.53 3.71 16.39
CA GLU A 113 20.81 4.29 17.51
C GLU A 113 19.47 4.90 17.04
N SER A 114 18.56 5.14 17.99
CA SER A 114 17.29 5.84 17.76
C SER A 114 17.13 6.90 18.85
N ILE A 115 17.02 8.15 18.43
CA ILE A 115 16.95 9.32 19.32
C ILE A 115 15.56 9.94 19.17
N ASN A 116 14.85 10.10 20.28
CA ASN A 116 13.55 10.77 20.29
C ASN A 116 13.74 12.29 20.34
N ILE A 117 13.17 13.01 19.38
CA ILE A 117 13.15 14.47 19.36
C ILE A 117 11.75 14.91 19.75
N THR A 118 11.62 15.60 20.89
CA THR A 118 10.39 16.29 21.29
C THR A 118 10.53 17.77 20.99
N ASN A 119 9.62 18.32 20.19
CA ASN A 119 9.53 19.77 20.02
C ASN A 119 8.80 20.34 21.25
N ASN A 120 9.46 21.27 21.96
CA ASN A 120 8.84 22.06 23.02
C ASN A 120 7.94 23.16 22.42
#